data_AF-A0A9X3D711-F1
#
_entry.id   AF-A0A9X3D711-F1
#
_cell.length_a   1.000
_cell.length_b   1.000
_cell.length_c   1.000
_cell.angle_alpha   90.00
_cell.angle_beta   90.00
_cell.angle_gamma   90.00
#
_symmetry.space_group_name_H-M   'P 1'
#
loop_
_entity.id
_entity.type
_entity.pdbx_description
1 polymer ?
#
loop_
_entity_poly.entity_id
_entity_poly.type
_entity_poly.pdbx_seq_one_letter_code
_entity_poly.pdbx_strand_id
1 'polypeptide(L)'
;MVTFGEVLAFDPEQVAQIFDVCNAQQETCEALGNQLQSLDSLRSWDGDAADAARDSAGRQRVDIDAHGTETWKIAAAARDCYNEGVALKRAAQACQADIVAAGLTVDSTTGKVSDPSPPDMTEWSAAERETYRNRIDDLQGRVNNVIAAAERFDGDLAAAINAANGSLPLTPDGEGPNVNGADRPANQVAAFRQVYGRAPTSINDWRLAEMLDPHSYDPRYKGEPPVVSIAKIEPVPGQGVVATGLFIPSDRVVAGPDLTDPFLEYNDGDGRGFNTNFASEDTRVSYVVDYENGYVIARQNPSVVSESGEVRTGTPDVKVNQLDDGAVLVDYRAADPFAPAPAAATGWSVNGQTIITPGADGAQISGRVTDFPSMETYQYMPDGTVNTLHQDDAGDHSSTGPMLNLPFHHEIGDYDDDFDRFPQEMYVSPKDDMALPTGEVEGGTSLGSAANPPSVSVSER
;
A
#
# COMPACT_ATOMS: atom_id res chain seq x y z
N MET A 1 -17.77 6.95 -14.52
CA MET A 1 -16.97 5.88 -15.11
C MET A 1 -15.92 6.56 -15.94
N VAL A 2 -14.67 6.45 -15.50
CA VAL A 2 -13.51 7.09 -16.15
C VAL A 2 -13.10 6.25 -17.35
N THR A 3 -12.79 6.87 -18.47
CA THR A 3 -12.35 6.19 -19.70
C THR A 3 -10.83 6.20 -19.83
N PHE A 4 -10.25 5.23 -20.53
CA PHE A 4 -8.79 5.18 -20.75
C PHE A 4 -8.25 6.46 -21.43
N GLY A 5 -9.04 7.05 -22.34
CA GLY A 5 -8.72 8.32 -22.99
C GLY A 5 -8.69 9.50 -22.02
N GLU A 6 -9.59 9.54 -21.03
CA GLU A 6 -9.58 10.56 -19.97
C GLU A 6 -8.33 10.43 -19.09
N VAL A 7 -7.91 9.20 -18.75
CA VAL A 7 -6.68 8.97 -17.97
C VAL A 7 -5.43 9.46 -18.73
N LEU A 8 -5.35 9.21 -20.04
CA LEU A 8 -4.24 9.70 -20.86
C LEU A 8 -4.22 11.24 -20.97
N ALA A 9 -5.39 11.87 -20.98
CA ALA A 9 -5.54 13.32 -21.08
C ALA A 9 -5.36 14.04 -19.73
N PHE A 10 -5.54 13.34 -18.61
CA PHE A 10 -5.41 13.89 -17.26
C PHE A 10 -4.03 14.53 -17.03
N ASP A 11 -4.01 15.65 -16.31
CA ASP A 11 -2.79 16.39 -16.00
C ASP A 11 -2.58 16.50 -14.49
N PRO A 12 -1.73 15.64 -13.89
CA PRO A 12 -1.46 15.63 -12.45
C PRO A 12 -0.98 16.98 -11.92
N GLU A 13 -0.30 17.79 -12.74
CA GLU A 13 0.16 19.13 -12.36
C GLU A 13 -0.99 20.07 -11.94
N GLN A 14 -2.21 19.84 -12.42
CA GLN A 14 -3.37 20.62 -11.99
C GLN A 14 -3.79 20.28 -10.56
N VAL A 15 -3.53 19.06 -10.09
CA VAL A 15 -3.74 18.68 -8.69
C VAL A 15 -2.66 19.30 -7.78
N ALA A 16 -1.40 19.37 -8.25
CA ALA A 16 -0.34 20.08 -7.55
C ALA A 16 -0.66 21.59 -7.39
N GLN A 17 -1.29 22.21 -8.38
CA GLN A 17 -1.72 23.60 -8.26
C GLN A 17 -2.77 23.81 -7.16
N ILE A 18 -3.66 22.84 -6.93
CA ILE A 18 -4.63 22.90 -5.82
C ILE A 18 -3.88 22.86 -4.49
N PHE A 19 -2.87 22.00 -4.37
CA PHE A 19 -1.99 21.95 -3.20
C PHE A 19 -1.31 23.30 -2.94
N ASP A 20 -0.66 23.89 -3.94
CA ASP A 20 0.06 25.17 -3.81
C ASP A 20 -0.87 26.30 -3.34
N VAL A 21 -2.07 26.37 -3.91
CA VAL A 21 -3.09 27.38 -3.55
C VAL A 21 -3.55 27.20 -2.11
N CYS A 22 -3.81 25.95 -1.69
CA CYS A 22 -4.27 25.66 -0.34
C CYS A 22 -3.18 25.92 0.70
N ASN A 23 -1.93 25.56 0.40
CA ASN A 23 -0.80 25.79 1.30
C ASN A 23 -0.53 27.30 1.49
N ALA A 24 -0.52 28.08 0.40
CA ALA A 24 -0.38 29.54 0.48
C ALA A 24 -1.50 30.21 1.31
N GLN A 25 -2.71 29.66 1.25
CA GLN A 25 -3.86 30.14 2.02
C GLN A 25 -3.77 29.77 3.50
N GLN A 26 -3.25 28.59 3.86
CA GLN A 26 -2.93 28.23 5.25
C GLN A 26 -1.89 29.19 5.84
N GLU A 27 -0.76 29.42 5.16
CA GLU A 27 0.29 30.34 5.60
C GLU A 27 -0.27 31.75 5.86
N THR A 28 -1.20 32.20 5.00
CA THR A 28 -1.91 33.48 5.16
C THR A 28 -2.78 33.50 6.42
N CYS A 29 -3.50 32.41 6.70
CA CYS A 29 -4.34 32.30 7.90
C CYS A 29 -3.50 32.32 9.19
N GLU A 30 -2.38 31.60 9.22
CA GLU A 30 -1.45 31.61 10.35
C GLU A 30 -0.84 32.99 10.57
N ALA A 31 -0.39 33.66 9.50
CA ALA A 31 0.15 35.01 9.59
C ALA A 31 -0.89 35.99 10.15
N LEU A 32 -2.15 35.88 9.73
CA LEU A 32 -3.24 36.73 10.21
C LEU A 32 -3.58 36.44 11.68
N GLY A 33 -3.65 35.17 12.09
CA GLY A 33 -3.84 34.76 13.48
C GLY A 33 -2.77 35.33 14.42
N ASN A 34 -1.50 35.26 14.00
CA ASN A 34 -0.35 35.82 14.71
C ASN A 34 -0.39 37.36 14.79
N GLN A 35 -0.81 38.03 13.71
CA GLN A 35 -0.99 39.49 13.71
C GLN A 35 -2.09 39.91 14.69
N LEU A 36 -3.23 39.20 14.72
CA LEU A 36 -4.30 39.46 15.69
C LEU A 36 -3.83 39.21 17.14
N GLN A 37 -2.97 38.22 17.37
CA GLN A 37 -2.39 37.95 18.70
C GLN A 37 -1.47 39.08 19.19
N SER A 38 -0.76 39.74 18.28
CA SER A 38 0.25 40.78 18.56
C SER A 38 -0.31 42.21 18.65
N LEU A 39 -1.64 42.38 18.61
CA LEU A 39 -2.29 43.67 18.86
C LEU A 39 -2.21 44.07 20.35
N ASP A 40 -1.01 44.50 20.78
CA ASP A 40 -0.68 44.84 22.17
C ASP A 40 -1.45 46.05 22.73
N SER A 41 -1.99 46.92 21.88
CA SER A 41 -2.78 48.08 22.29
C SER A 41 -4.12 47.68 22.94
N LEU A 42 -4.69 46.53 22.57
CA LEU A 42 -5.91 45.98 23.16
C LEU A 42 -5.64 45.27 24.50
N ARG A 43 -4.38 44.96 24.83
CA ARG A 43 -4.00 44.34 26.11
C ARG A 43 -3.73 45.35 27.22
N SER A 44 -3.34 46.57 26.85
CA SER A 44 -2.99 47.65 27.77
C SER A 44 -4.14 48.63 28.06
N TRP A 45 -5.25 48.51 27.33
CA TRP A 45 -6.47 49.30 27.52
C TRP A 45 -7.50 48.51 28.34
N ASP A 46 -8.00 49.11 29.42
CA ASP A 46 -9.08 48.58 30.29
C ASP A 46 -10.44 49.23 30.01
N GLY A 47 -11.51 48.45 30.22
CA GLY A 47 -12.93 48.86 30.11
C GLY A 47 -13.74 48.02 29.12
N ASP A 48 -15.07 48.14 29.16
CA ASP A 48 -16.02 47.29 28.40
C ASP A 48 -15.74 47.23 26.89
N ALA A 49 -15.25 48.31 26.29
CA ALA A 49 -14.89 48.35 24.87
C ALA A 49 -13.65 47.50 24.54
N ALA A 50 -12.67 47.45 25.46
CA ALA A 50 -11.48 46.62 25.32
C ALA A 50 -11.83 45.14 25.53
N ASP A 51 -12.73 44.82 26.46
CA ASP A 51 -13.24 43.45 26.66
C ASP A 51 -13.98 42.95 25.40
N ALA A 52 -14.90 43.75 24.85
CA ALA A 52 -15.61 43.40 23.61
C ALA A 52 -14.65 43.20 22.41
N ALA A 53 -13.60 44.02 22.31
CA ALA A 53 -12.58 43.90 21.26
C ALA A 53 -11.73 42.64 21.42
N ARG A 54 -11.31 42.28 22.65
CA ARG A 54 -10.59 41.04 22.96
C ARG A 54 -11.42 39.81 22.65
N ASP A 55 -12.70 39.80 23.02
CA ASP A 55 -13.63 38.71 22.72
C ASP A 55 -13.87 38.56 21.22
N SER A 56 -14.03 39.67 20.50
CA SER A 56 -14.19 39.64 19.03
C SER A 56 -12.94 39.12 18.33
N ALA A 57 -11.76 39.61 18.71
CA ALA A 57 -10.49 39.16 18.14
C ALA A 57 -10.20 37.68 18.47
N GLY A 58 -10.55 37.25 19.69
CA GLY A 58 -10.44 35.84 20.10
C GLY A 58 -11.30 34.92 19.26
N ARG A 59 -12.56 35.30 18.98
CA ARG A 59 -13.46 34.52 18.10
C ARG A 59 -12.98 34.48 16.66
N GLN A 60 -12.62 35.64 16.10
CA GLN A 60 -12.09 35.70 14.72
C GLN A 60 -10.84 34.84 14.55
N ARG A 61 -9.96 34.80 15.57
CA ARG A 61 -8.80 33.92 15.56
C ARG A 61 -9.19 32.45 15.50
N VAL A 62 -10.13 32.02 16.34
CA VAL A 62 -10.64 30.63 16.31
C VAL A 62 -11.18 30.25 14.95
N ASP A 63 -11.93 31.16 14.30
CA ASP A 63 -12.48 30.92 12.96
C ASP A 63 -11.37 30.87 11.87
N ILE A 64 -10.36 31.75 11.96
CA ILE A 64 -9.21 31.78 11.04
C ILE A 64 -8.35 30.52 11.19
N ASP A 65 -8.08 30.08 12.43
CA ASP A 65 -7.32 28.87 12.71
C ASP A 65 -8.06 27.62 12.21
N ALA A 66 -9.39 27.58 12.40
CA ALA A 66 -10.24 26.51 11.88
C ALA A 66 -10.20 26.47 10.34
N HIS A 67 -10.31 27.62 9.67
CA HIS A 67 -10.23 27.70 8.21
C HIS A 67 -8.85 27.30 7.65
N GLY A 68 -7.77 27.72 8.32
CA GLY A 68 -6.41 27.28 7.99
C GLY A 68 -6.26 25.76 8.11
N THR A 69 -6.85 25.17 9.15
CA THR A 69 -6.86 23.72 9.36
C THR A 69 -7.62 22.99 8.25
N GLU A 70 -8.81 23.46 7.85
CA GLU A 70 -9.55 22.83 6.74
C GLU A 70 -8.80 22.94 5.41
N THR A 71 -8.17 24.08 5.15
CA THR A 71 -7.40 24.30 3.92
C THR A 71 -6.15 23.41 3.87
N TRP A 72 -5.49 23.19 5.00
CA TRP A 72 -4.40 22.23 5.12
C TRP A 72 -4.84 20.79 4.81
N LYS A 73 -6.05 20.39 5.23
CA LYS A 73 -6.60 19.06 4.89
C LYS A 73 -6.80 18.91 3.39
N ILE A 74 -7.28 19.95 2.69
CA ILE A 74 -7.37 19.95 1.21
C ILE A 74 -5.98 19.79 0.60
N ALA A 75 -4.98 20.51 1.15
CA ALA A 75 -3.62 20.42 0.66
C ALA A 75 -3.04 19.00 0.84
N ALA A 76 -3.18 18.40 2.03
CA ALA A 76 -2.71 17.05 2.30
C ALA A 76 -3.35 16.02 1.35
N ALA A 77 -4.68 16.10 1.19
CA ALA A 77 -5.45 15.32 0.23
C ALA A 77 -4.93 15.46 -1.20
N ALA A 78 -4.80 16.69 -1.70
CA ALA A 78 -4.33 16.95 -3.06
C ALA A 78 -2.89 16.46 -3.28
N ARG A 79 -2.02 16.56 -2.27
CA ARG A 79 -0.64 16.06 -2.34
C ARG A 79 -0.60 14.53 -2.46
N ASP A 80 -1.41 13.84 -1.66
CA ASP A 80 -1.42 12.38 -1.67
C ASP A 80 -1.98 11.87 -3.02
N CYS A 81 -3.00 12.54 -3.56
CA CYS A 81 -3.51 12.30 -4.92
C CYS A 81 -2.52 12.69 -6.03
N TYR A 82 -1.67 13.71 -5.86
CA TYR A 82 -0.74 14.13 -6.92
C TYR A 82 0.18 12.99 -7.37
N ASN A 83 0.81 12.31 -6.42
CA ASN A 83 1.75 11.23 -6.72
C ASN A 83 1.05 10.02 -7.35
N GLU A 84 -0.14 9.69 -6.86
CA GLU A 84 -0.98 8.64 -7.45
C GLU A 84 -1.38 9.00 -8.88
N GLY A 85 -1.79 10.25 -9.13
CA GLY A 85 -2.11 10.76 -10.46
C GLY A 85 -0.92 10.71 -11.44
N VAL A 86 0.29 11.02 -10.96
CA VAL A 86 1.54 10.88 -11.75
C VAL A 86 1.80 9.42 -12.10
N ALA A 87 1.69 8.51 -11.12
CA ALA A 87 1.88 7.08 -11.33
C ALA A 87 0.84 6.50 -12.30
N LEU A 88 -0.42 6.87 -12.14
CA LEU A 88 -1.53 6.48 -13.00
C LEU A 88 -1.33 6.93 -14.44
N LYS A 89 -0.95 8.20 -14.65
CA LYS A 89 -0.64 8.72 -15.99
C LYS A 89 0.52 7.96 -16.63
N ARG A 90 1.58 7.68 -15.85
CA ARG A 90 2.73 6.91 -16.33
C ARG A 90 2.34 5.48 -16.70
N ALA A 91 1.51 4.82 -15.89
CA ALA A 91 1.00 3.48 -16.15
C ALA A 91 0.16 3.44 -17.43
N ALA A 92 -0.74 4.40 -17.62
CA ALA A 92 -1.55 4.53 -18.83
C ALA A 92 -0.67 4.74 -20.09
N GLN A 93 0.35 5.60 -19.99
CA GLN A 93 1.30 5.84 -21.08
C GLN A 93 2.14 4.60 -21.42
N ALA A 94 2.62 3.87 -20.42
CA ALA A 94 3.36 2.63 -20.61
C ALA A 94 2.49 1.56 -21.26
N CYS A 95 1.26 1.37 -20.77
CA CYS A 95 0.29 0.45 -21.36
C CYS A 95 -0.01 0.81 -22.82
N GLN A 96 -0.25 2.10 -23.12
CA GLN A 96 -0.47 2.57 -24.48
C GLN A 96 0.73 2.32 -25.40
N ALA A 97 1.96 2.51 -24.90
CA ALA A 97 3.18 2.24 -25.64
C ALA A 97 3.35 0.76 -25.97
N ASP A 98 3.06 -0.14 -25.03
CA ASP A 98 3.16 -1.59 -25.23
C ASP A 98 2.11 -2.12 -26.21
N ILE A 99 0.89 -1.58 -26.16
CA ILE A 99 -0.18 -1.88 -27.13
C ILE A 99 0.27 -1.48 -28.55
N VAL A 100 0.86 -0.30 -28.71
CA VAL A 100 1.37 0.18 -30.00
C VAL A 100 2.57 -0.66 -30.46
N ALA A 101 3.50 -0.98 -29.57
CA ALA A 101 4.64 -1.85 -29.86
C ALA A 101 4.18 -3.26 -30.28
N ALA A 102 3.01 -3.69 -29.81
CA ALA A 102 2.38 -4.94 -30.21
C ALA A 102 1.67 -4.92 -31.56
N GLY A 103 1.55 -3.74 -32.19
CA GLY A 103 0.77 -3.57 -33.42
C GLY A 103 -0.74 -3.56 -33.17
N LEU A 104 -1.17 -3.45 -31.91
CA LEU A 104 -2.56 -3.42 -31.50
C LEU A 104 -3.05 -1.98 -31.32
N THR A 105 -4.35 -1.82 -31.12
CA THR A 105 -4.99 -0.55 -30.80
C THR A 105 -5.84 -0.68 -29.55
N VAL A 106 -6.05 0.43 -28.85
CA VAL A 106 -7.02 0.55 -27.74
C VAL A 106 -8.05 1.61 -28.10
N ASP A 107 -9.32 1.29 -27.93
CA ASP A 107 -10.40 2.25 -28.05
C ASP A 107 -10.44 3.15 -26.82
N SER A 108 -10.26 4.46 -27.02
CA SER A 108 -10.10 5.41 -25.91
C SER A 108 -11.35 5.59 -25.05
N THR A 109 -12.52 5.19 -25.54
CA THR A 109 -13.81 5.35 -24.83
C THR A 109 -14.16 4.08 -24.07
N THR A 110 -13.99 2.93 -24.70
CA THR A 110 -14.39 1.63 -24.16
C THR A 110 -13.26 0.87 -23.47
N GLY A 111 -12.00 1.29 -23.66
CA GLY A 111 -10.83 0.58 -23.16
C GLY A 111 -10.55 -0.73 -23.89
N LYS A 112 -11.23 -1.01 -25.01
CA LYS A 112 -11.09 -2.30 -25.70
C LYS A 112 -9.80 -2.36 -26.52
N VAL A 113 -8.97 -3.36 -26.25
CA VAL A 113 -7.79 -3.70 -27.03
C VAL A 113 -8.19 -4.58 -28.22
N SER A 114 -7.67 -4.28 -29.40
CA SER A 114 -7.94 -5.03 -30.62
C SER A 114 -6.78 -5.02 -31.60
N ASP A 115 -6.65 -6.08 -32.40
CA ASP A 115 -5.73 -6.10 -33.53
C ASP A 115 -6.43 -5.50 -34.76
N PRO A 116 -5.96 -4.36 -35.30
CA PRO A 116 -6.53 -3.76 -36.50
C PRO A 116 -6.22 -4.56 -37.78
N SER A 117 -5.31 -5.52 -37.74
CA SER A 117 -4.93 -6.38 -38.86
C SER A 117 -4.58 -7.81 -38.39
N PRO A 118 -5.57 -8.60 -37.94
CA PRO A 118 -5.34 -9.93 -37.40
C PRO A 118 -4.60 -10.84 -38.40
N PRO A 119 -3.60 -11.62 -37.96
CA PRO A 119 -2.88 -12.52 -38.85
C PRO A 119 -3.77 -13.70 -39.28
N ASP A 120 -3.45 -14.28 -40.44
CA ASP A 120 -4.07 -15.54 -40.86
C ASP A 120 -3.51 -16.71 -40.02
N MET A 121 -4.38 -17.35 -39.24
CA MET A 121 -4.02 -18.39 -38.28
C MET A 121 -4.42 -19.80 -38.73
N THR A 122 -4.85 -20.01 -39.98
CA THR A 122 -5.27 -21.36 -40.45
C THR A 122 -4.19 -22.42 -40.29
N GLU A 123 -2.93 -22.04 -40.50
CA GLU A 123 -1.77 -22.96 -40.41
C GLU A 123 -1.12 -22.99 -39.01
N TRP A 124 -1.61 -22.19 -38.06
CA TRP A 124 -1.06 -22.15 -36.71
C TRP A 124 -1.48 -23.37 -35.89
N SER A 125 -0.58 -23.85 -35.04
CA SER A 125 -0.89 -24.80 -33.99
C SER A 125 -1.85 -24.20 -32.95
N ALA A 126 -2.48 -25.07 -32.13
CA ALA A 126 -3.33 -24.62 -31.04
C ALA A 126 -2.58 -23.73 -30.04
N ALA A 127 -1.31 -24.08 -29.75
CA ALA A 127 -0.46 -23.32 -28.85
C ALA A 127 -0.16 -21.91 -29.37
N GLU A 128 0.16 -21.76 -30.67
CA GLU A 128 0.44 -20.44 -31.26
C GLU A 128 -0.80 -19.52 -31.23
N ARG A 129 -1.99 -20.08 -31.49
CA ARG A 129 -3.26 -19.33 -31.38
C ARG A 129 -3.57 -18.92 -29.95
N GLU A 130 -3.23 -19.75 -28.98
CA GLU A 130 -3.36 -19.45 -27.56
C GLU A 130 -2.41 -18.32 -27.16
N THR A 131 -1.14 -18.40 -27.53
CA THR A 131 -0.15 -17.34 -27.26
C THR A 131 -0.59 -15.98 -27.80
N TYR A 132 -1.15 -15.93 -29.00
CA TYR A 132 -1.65 -14.68 -29.57
C TYR A 132 -2.87 -14.13 -28.83
N ARG A 133 -3.84 -14.99 -28.47
CA ARG A 133 -5.00 -14.57 -27.67
C ARG A 133 -4.57 -14.07 -26.29
N ASN A 134 -3.72 -14.83 -25.61
CA ASN A 134 -3.17 -14.47 -24.32
C ASN A 134 -2.46 -13.11 -24.33
N ARG A 135 -1.78 -12.76 -25.42
CA ARG A 135 -1.15 -11.44 -25.55
C ARG A 135 -2.17 -10.29 -25.59
N ILE A 136 -3.27 -10.47 -26.31
CA ILE A 136 -4.33 -9.46 -26.38
C ILE A 136 -5.06 -9.38 -25.04
N ASP A 137 -5.34 -10.52 -24.43
CA ASP A 137 -6.03 -10.61 -23.14
C ASP A 137 -5.20 -10.00 -22.01
N ASP A 138 -3.88 -10.21 -22.02
CA ASP A 138 -2.92 -9.55 -21.11
C ASP A 138 -2.97 -8.02 -21.27
N LEU A 139 -2.78 -7.49 -22.48
CA LEU A 139 -2.84 -6.03 -22.69
C LEU A 139 -4.24 -5.45 -22.37
N GLN A 140 -5.30 -6.21 -22.57
CA GLN A 140 -6.65 -5.84 -22.16
C GLN A 140 -6.79 -5.76 -20.63
N GLY A 141 -6.19 -6.70 -19.90
CA GLY A 141 -6.10 -6.67 -18.44
C GLY A 141 -5.44 -5.38 -17.95
N ARG A 142 -4.32 -4.99 -18.55
CA ARG A 142 -3.57 -3.79 -18.16
C ARG A 142 -4.40 -2.52 -18.34
N VAL A 143 -5.15 -2.43 -19.44
CA VAL A 143 -6.08 -1.31 -19.67
C VAL A 143 -7.18 -1.30 -18.62
N ASN A 144 -7.76 -2.45 -18.30
CA ASN A 144 -8.80 -2.56 -17.28
C ASN A 144 -8.27 -2.15 -15.89
N ASN A 145 -7.05 -2.55 -15.55
CA ASN A 145 -6.40 -2.18 -14.29
C ASN A 145 -6.11 -0.68 -14.21
N VAL A 146 -5.64 -0.05 -15.29
CA VAL A 146 -5.48 1.41 -15.35
C VAL A 146 -6.83 2.12 -15.17
N ILE A 147 -7.90 1.64 -15.80
CA ILE A 147 -9.24 2.24 -15.64
C ILE A 147 -9.71 2.07 -14.20
N ALA A 148 -9.59 0.87 -13.62
CA ALA A 148 -9.99 0.61 -12.23
C ALA A 148 -9.19 1.48 -11.23
N ALA A 149 -7.88 1.61 -11.43
CA ALA A 149 -7.05 2.51 -10.64
C ALA A 149 -7.46 3.98 -10.81
N ALA A 150 -7.84 4.40 -12.02
CA ALA A 150 -8.35 5.75 -12.25
C ALA A 150 -9.71 6.00 -11.58
N GLU A 151 -10.58 5.01 -11.50
CA GLU A 151 -11.84 5.11 -10.76
C GLU A 151 -11.62 5.20 -9.25
N ARG A 152 -10.63 4.47 -8.71
CA ARG A 152 -10.21 4.63 -7.31
C ARG A 152 -9.67 6.03 -7.07
N PHE A 153 -8.73 6.47 -7.90
CA PHE A 153 -8.14 7.80 -7.82
C PHE A 153 -9.19 8.92 -7.87
N ASP A 154 -10.17 8.85 -8.79
CA ASP A 154 -11.27 9.82 -8.89
C ASP A 154 -12.14 9.82 -7.62
N GLY A 155 -12.46 8.64 -7.10
CA GLY A 155 -13.20 8.46 -5.85
C GLY A 155 -12.46 9.02 -4.64
N ASP A 156 -11.18 8.74 -4.51
CA ASP A 156 -10.32 9.20 -3.43
C ASP A 156 -10.16 10.72 -3.47
N LEU A 157 -9.87 11.28 -4.64
CA LEU A 157 -9.77 12.72 -4.83
C LEU A 157 -11.09 13.41 -4.48
N ALA A 158 -12.23 12.87 -4.92
CA ALA A 158 -13.55 13.40 -4.59
C ALA A 158 -13.85 13.29 -3.08
N ALA A 159 -13.52 12.16 -2.45
CA ALA A 159 -13.70 11.95 -1.02
C ALA A 159 -12.86 12.91 -0.20
N ALA A 160 -11.60 13.11 -0.60
CA ALA A 160 -10.67 13.97 0.09
C ALA A 160 -11.06 15.46 -0.04
N ILE A 161 -11.56 15.89 -1.20
CA ILE A 161 -12.17 17.22 -1.39
C ILE A 161 -13.42 17.39 -0.51
N ASN A 162 -14.28 16.37 -0.43
CA ASN A 162 -15.49 16.43 0.40
C ASN A 162 -15.20 16.40 1.91
N ALA A 163 -14.21 15.64 2.34
CA ALA A 163 -13.77 15.59 3.73
C ALA A 163 -13.30 16.96 4.21
N ALA A 164 -12.61 17.69 3.33
CA ALA A 164 -12.04 18.98 3.64
C ALA A 164 -13.02 20.16 3.47
N ASN A 165 -14.17 19.97 2.82
CA ASN A 165 -15.25 20.96 2.77
C ASN A 165 -16.25 20.84 3.95
N GLY A 166 -16.02 19.92 4.88
CA GLY A 166 -16.87 19.70 6.05
C GLY A 166 -18.22 19.02 5.75
N SER A 167 -18.47 18.58 4.51
CA SER A 167 -19.68 17.85 4.10
C SER A 167 -19.49 16.33 4.18
N LEU A 168 -18.78 15.85 5.20
CA LEU A 168 -18.94 14.45 5.60
C LEU A 168 -20.33 14.32 6.21
N PRO A 169 -21.18 13.38 5.78
CA PRO A 169 -22.07 12.78 6.75
C PRO A 169 -21.14 12.15 7.80
N LEU A 170 -21.02 12.79 8.96
CA LEU A 170 -20.73 12.06 10.19
C LEU A 170 -21.89 11.07 10.31
N THR A 171 -21.74 9.85 9.80
CA THR A 171 -22.83 8.89 9.91
C THR A 171 -23.02 8.61 11.41
N PRO A 172 -24.24 8.82 11.93
CA PRO A 172 -24.56 8.65 13.34
C PRO A 172 -24.50 7.19 13.75
N ASP A 173 -24.39 6.97 15.06
CA ASP A 173 -24.33 5.67 15.72
C ASP A 173 -25.18 4.57 15.04
N GLY A 174 -24.48 3.57 14.51
CA GLY A 174 -25.00 2.23 14.26
C GLY A 174 -25.79 2.01 12.97
N GLU A 175 -25.11 1.61 11.89
CA GLU A 175 -25.61 0.65 10.88
C GLU A 175 -24.50 0.31 9.87
N GLY A 176 -23.83 -0.85 10.03
CA GLY A 176 -23.02 -1.57 9.01
C GLY A 176 -21.76 -0.87 8.42
N PRO A 177 -20.79 -1.63 7.88
CA PRO A 177 -19.63 -1.05 7.20
C PRO A 177 -20.06 -0.45 5.86
N ASN A 178 -19.97 0.87 5.75
CA ASN A 178 -20.26 1.62 4.54
C ASN A 178 -18.99 1.60 3.66
N VAL A 179 -19.01 0.78 2.60
CA VAL A 179 -17.88 0.47 1.71
C VAL A 179 -17.76 1.43 0.51
N ASN A 180 -18.34 2.62 0.57
CA ASN A 180 -18.24 3.62 -0.50
C ASN A 180 -16.95 4.44 -0.34
N GLY A 181 -16.28 4.78 -1.45
CA GLY A 181 -15.02 5.57 -1.42
C GLY A 181 -15.15 6.92 -0.71
N ALA A 182 -16.35 7.49 -0.64
CA ALA A 182 -16.64 8.72 0.11
C ALA A 182 -16.40 8.58 1.64
N ASP A 183 -16.54 7.37 2.20
CA ASP A 183 -16.35 7.08 3.62
C ASP A 183 -14.92 6.61 3.94
N ARG A 184 -14.08 6.39 2.92
CA ARG A 184 -12.69 5.91 3.07
C ARG A 184 -11.87 6.75 4.05
N PRO A 185 -11.83 8.10 3.98
CA PRO A 185 -11.08 8.89 4.95
C PRO A 185 -11.57 8.70 6.39
N ALA A 186 -12.88 8.51 6.60
CA ALA A 186 -13.45 8.30 7.92
C ALA A 186 -13.08 6.92 8.49
N ASN A 187 -13.12 5.88 7.64
CA ASN A 187 -12.72 4.51 7.99
C ASN A 187 -11.24 4.44 8.36
N GLN A 188 -10.36 5.05 7.56
CA GLN A 188 -8.92 5.16 7.82
C GLN A 188 -8.65 5.87 9.17
N VAL A 189 -9.31 7.01 9.42
CA VAL A 189 -9.18 7.72 10.70
C VAL A 189 -9.66 6.86 11.87
N ALA A 190 -10.74 6.11 11.71
CA ALA A 190 -11.26 5.23 12.75
C ALA A 190 -10.28 4.09 13.06
N ALA A 191 -9.74 3.42 12.04
CA ALA A 191 -8.76 2.35 12.17
C ALA A 191 -7.46 2.86 12.83
N PHE A 192 -6.96 4.02 12.39
CA PHE A 192 -5.80 4.65 13.00
C PHE A 192 -6.03 5.01 14.48
N ARG A 193 -7.20 5.59 14.82
CA ARG A 193 -7.55 5.90 16.22
C ARG A 193 -7.63 4.68 17.10
N GLN A 194 -8.07 3.54 16.56
CA GLN A 194 -8.13 2.29 17.32
C GLN A 194 -6.74 1.83 17.78
N VAL A 195 -5.72 1.98 16.93
CA VAL A 195 -4.34 1.55 17.24
C VAL A 195 -3.59 2.63 18.01
N TYR A 196 -3.63 3.87 17.55
CA TYR A 196 -2.78 4.96 18.06
C TYR A 196 -3.46 5.87 19.08
N GLY A 197 -4.78 5.73 19.29
CA GLY A 197 -5.53 6.53 20.27
C GLY A 197 -5.69 8.01 19.93
N ARG A 198 -5.26 8.44 18.73
CA ARG A 198 -5.32 9.82 18.24
C ARG A 198 -5.70 9.85 16.76
N ALA A 199 -6.07 11.03 16.25
CA ALA A 199 -6.26 11.22 14.80
C ALA A 199 -4.90 11.26 14.06
N PRO A 200 -4.86 10.90 12.77
CA PRO A 200 -3.68 11.10 11.94
C PRO A 200 -3.41 12.59 11.75
N THR A 201 -2.13 12.98 11.81
CA THR A 201 -1.66 14.37 11.78
C THR A 201 -0.47 14.59 10.86
N SER A 202 0.28 13.54 10.52
CA SER A 202 1.40 13.55 9.59
C SER A 202 1.09 12.74 8.33
N ILE A 203 1.94 12.89 7.30
CA ILE A 203 1.87 12.07 6.07
C ILE A 203 1.98 10.58 6.42
N ASN A 204 2.93 10.25 7.28
CA ASN A 204 3.16 8.87 7.72
C ASN A 204 1.97 8.34 8.52
N ASP A 205 1.31 9.17 9.34
CA ASP A 205 0.08 8.75 10.02
C ASP A 205 -1.02 8.37 9.02
N TRP A 206 -1.17 9.13 7.94
CA TRP A 206 -2.16 8.82 6.90
C TRP A 206 -1.82 7.56 6.11
N ARG A 207 -0.53 7.29 5.86
CA ARG A 207 -0.09 6.00 5.31
C ARG A 207 -0.43 4.83 6.23
N LEU A 208 -0.20 4.99 7.53
CA LEU A 208 -0.54 3.98 8.52
C LEU A 208 -2.06 3.82 8.67
N ALA A 209 -2.82 4.91 8.53
CA ALA A 209 -4.29 4.87 8.54
C ALA A 209 -4.84 4.08 7.34
N GLU A 210 -4.25 4.25 6.16
CA GLU A 210 -4.56 3.46 4.97
C GLU A 210 -4.20 1.98 5.16
N MET A 211 -3.00 1.71 5.67
CA MET A 211 -2.54 0.35 5.96
C MET A 211 -3.47 -0.39 6.95
N LEU A 212 -4.00 0.33 7.95
CA LEU A 212 -4.88 -0.21 8.98
C LEU A 212 -6.35 -0.36 8.57
N ASP A 213 -6.77 0.24 7.45
CA ASP A 213 -8.16 0.25 7.05
C ASP A 213 -8.66 -1.18 6.75
N PRO A 214 -9.65 -1.71 7.50
CA PRO A 214 -10.15 -3.07 7.32
C PRO A 214 -11.11 -3.22 6.13
N HIS A 215 -11.21 -2.22 5.26
CA HIS A 215 -12.08 -2.25 4.08
C HIS A 215 -11.29 -2.32 2.77
N SER A 216 -11.98 -2.81 1.75
CA SER A 216 -11.56 -2.76 0.36
C SER A 216 -12.50 -1.85 -0.42
N TYR A 217 -11.91 -0.95 -1.22
CA TYR A 217 -12.61 0.04 -2.03
C TYR A 217 -12.48 -0.27 -3.52
N ASP A 218 -11.47 -1.06 -3.92
CA ASP A 218 -11.36 -1.54 -5.28
C ASP A 218 -12.58 -2.39 -5.65
N PRO A 219 -13.35 -2.01 -6.69
CA PRO A 219 -14.53 -2.75 -7.12
C PRO A 219 -14.24 -4.22 -7.43
N ARG A 220 -13.01 -4.58 -7.83
CA ARG A 220 -12.63 -5.98 -8.11
C ARG A 220 -12.77 -6.88 -6.89
N TYR A 221 -12.60 -6.34 -5.69
CA TYR A 221 -12.71 -7.09 -4.44
C TYR A 221 -14.16 -7.26 -3.96
N LYS A 222 -15.13 -6.62 -4.60
CA LYS A 222 -16.57 -6.76 -4.26
C LYS A 222 -16.88 -6.52 -2.77
N GLY A 223 -16.09 -5.68 -2.11
CA GLY A 223 -16.20 -5.37 -0.69
C GLY A 223 -15.67 -6.46 0.27
N GLU A 224 -15.06 -7.53 -0.23
CA GLU A 224 -14.34 -8.51 0.62
C GLU A 224 -13.20 -7.80 1.34
N PRO A 225 -13.12 -7.85 2.68
CA PRO A 225 -12.15 -7.08 3.43
C PRO A 225 -10.74 -7.68 3.34
N PRO A 226 -9.68 -6.86 3.44
CA PRO A 226 -8.33 -7.33 3.71
C PRO A 226 -8.24 -7.96 5.11
N VAL A 227 -7.19 -8.74 5.36
CA VAL A 227 -6.79 -9.11 6.71
C VAL A 227 -5.63 -8.23 7.14
N VAL A 228 -5.84 -7.47 8.22
CA VAL A 228 -4.82 -6.61 8.85
C VAL A 228 -4.42 -7.22 10.19
N SER A 229 -3.11 -7.35 10.40
CA SER A 229 -2.52 -7.86 11.64
C SER A 229 -1.41 -6.91 12.11
N ILE A 230 -1.16 -6.87 13.42
CA ILE A 230 -0.29 -5.87 14.04
C ILE A 230 0.47 -6.43 15.25
N ALA A 231 1.66 -5.91 15.51
CA ALA A 231 2.41 -6.11 16.74
C ALA A 231 3.07 -4.79 17.18
N LYS A 232 3.38 -4.68 18.47
CA LYS A 232 4.15 -3.56 19.05
C LYS A 232 5.62 -3.90 19.10
N ILE A 233 6.46 -2.97 18.71
CA ILE A 233 7.92 -2.99 18.87
C ILE A 233 8.34 -1.79 19.72
N GLU A 234 9.57 -1.79 20.21
CA GLU A 234 10.17 -0.58 20.77
C GLU A 234 10.41 0.45 19.65
N PRO A 235 9.98 1.71 19.81
CA PRO A 235 10.17 2.73 18.80
C PRO A 235 11.65 3.10 18.64
N VAL A 236 12.04 3.49 17.42
CA VAL A 236 13.35 4.04 17.08
C VAL A 236 13.14 5.42 16.43
N PRO A 237 12.95 6.48 17.22
CA PRO A 237 12.58 7.79 16.69
C PRO A 237 13.61 8.36 15.71
N GLY A 238 13.11 9.03 14.67
CA GLY A 238 13.90 9.59 13.57
C GLY A 238 14.04 8.67 12.35
N GLN A 239 13.65 7.39 12.45
CA GLN A 239 13.72 6.44 11.34
C GLN A 239 12.46 6.43 10.46
N GLY A 240 11.39 7.12 10.87
CA GLY A 240 10.17 7.19 10.08
C GLY A 240 9.46 5.85 9.95
N VAL A 241 8.97 5.58 8.73
CA VAL A 241 8.20 4.38 8.40
C VAL A 241 8.89 3.64 7.27
N VAL A 242 9.12 2.34 7.41
CA VAL A 242 9.60 1.47 6.32
C VAL A 242 8.45 0.62 5.85
N ALA A 243 8.05 0.76 4.58
CA ALA A 243 6.96 -0.01 3.98
C ALA A 243 7.49 -0.93 2.89
N THR A 244 7.08 -2.19 2.96
CA THR A 244 7.33 -3.21 1.94
C THR A 244 6.01 -3.60 1.28
N GLY A 245 5.98 -3.59 -0.04
CA GLY A 245 4.87 -4.05 -0.87
C GLY A 245 5.30 -5.22 -1.75
N LEU A 246 4.46 -6.25 -1.81
CA LEU A 246 4.61 -7.44 -2.65
C LEU A 246 3.47 -7.42 -3.67
N PHE A 247 3.79 -7.24 -4.95
CA PHE A 247 2.80 -7.03 -6.01
C PHE A 247 3.09 -7.88 -7.25
N ILE A 248 2.04 -8.37 -7.89
CA ILE A 248 2.11 -9.16 -9.11
C ILE A 248 2.10 -8.19 -10.30
N PRO A 249 3.19 -8.07 -11.09
CA PRO A 249 3.26 -7.08 -12.17
C PRO A 249 2.27 -7.32 -13.31
N SER A 250 1.96 -8.59 -13.57
CA SER A 250 1.00 -9.04 -14.58
C SER A 250 -0.43 -8.84 -14.12
N ASP A 251 -1.40 -8.84 -15.04
CA ASP A 251 -2.81 -8.71 -14.66
C ASP A 251 -3.45 -10.03 -14.23
N ARG A 252 -2.84 -11.15 -14.59
CA ARG A 252 -3.28 -12.46 -14.14
C ARG A 252 -2.13 -13.44 -14.04
N VAL A 253 -2.21 -14.36 -13.10
CA VAL A 253 -1.23 -15.43 -12.91
C VAL A 253 -1.89 -16.72 -12.47
N VAL A 254 -1.23 -17.86 -12.72
CA VAL A 254 -1.69 -19.18 -12.30
C VAL A 254 -1.78 -19.24 -10.78
N ALA A 255 -2.94 -19.65 -10.25
CA ALA A 255 -3.23 -19.74 -8.82
C ALA A 255 -2.34 -20.79 -8.10
N GLY A 256 -1.94 -21.83 -8.82
CA GLY A 256 -0.94 -22.80 -8.37
C GLY A 256 -0.87 -24.03 -9.28
N PRO A 257 0.11 -24.92 -9.06
CA PRO A 257 0.20 -26.16 -9.80
C PRO A 257 -0.96 -27.11 -9.46
N ASP A 258 -1.75 -27.50 -10.46
CA ASP A 258 -2.65 -28.65 -10.39
C ASP A 258 -2.33 -29.60 -11.56
N LEU A 259 -1.75 -30.76 -11.27
CA LEU A 259 -1.39 -31.76 -12.28
C LEU A 259 -2.59 -32.61 -12.75
N THR A 260 -3.76 -32.40 -12.15
CA THR A 260 -4.99 -33.14 -12.42
C THR A 260 -6.02 -32.35 -13.21
N ASP A 261 -5.92 -31.02 -13.23
CA ASP A 261 -6.74 -30.16 -14.06
C ASP A 261 -6.01 -29.78 -15.36
N PRO A 262 -6.53 -30.17 -16.55
CA PRO A 262 -5.97 -29.69 -17.82
C PRO A 262 -6.21 -28.20 -18.07
N PHE A 263 -7.05 -27.53 -17.28
CA PHE A 263 -7.28 -26.10 -17.28
C PHE A 263 -6.72 -25.51 -15.97
N LEU A 264 -5.68 -24.69 -16.08
CA LEU A 264 -5.14 -23.99 -14.92
C LEU A 264 -6.12 -22.88 -14.48
N GLU A 265 -6.30 -22.72 -13.17
CA GLU A 265 -7.04 -21.60 -12.60
C GLU A 265 -6.11 -20.38 -12.48
N TYR A 266 -6.66 -19.19 -12.74
CA TYR A 266 -5.92 -17.94 -12.72
C TYR A 266 -6.50 -16.99 -11.68
N ASN A 267 -5.61 -16.24 -11.03
CA ASN A 267 -5.97 -15.10 -10.20
C ASN A 267 -5.57 -13.80 -10.88
N ASP A 268 -6.33 -12.74 -10.64
CA ASP A 268 -5.97 -11.39 -11.02
C ASP A 268 -4.71 -10.95 -10.27
N GLY A 269 -3.76 -10.36 -10.98
CA GLY A 269 -2.58 -9.69 -10.45
C GLY A 269 -2.82 -8.20 -10.21
N ASP A 270 -1.75 -7.47 -9.92
CA ASP A 270 -1.82 -6.03 -9.63
C ASP A 270 -1.68 -5.16 -10.88
N GLY A 271 -1.14 -5.71 -11.97
CA GLY A 271 -1.07 -5.01 -13.26
C GLY A 271 -0.26 -3.71 -13.22
N ARG A 272 0.69 -3.59 -12.29
CA ARG A 272 1.43 -2.35 -12.01
C ARG A 272 2.93 -2.56 -11.98
N GLY A 273 3.67 -1.45 -11.95
CA GLY A 273 5.10 -1.44 -11.68
C GLY A 273 5.43 -0.83 -10.32
N PHE A 274 6.71 -0.63 -10.07
CA PHE A 274 7.22 0.02 -8.86
C PHE A 274 6.65 1.44 -8.69
N ASN A 275 6.23 1.75 -7.47
CA ASN A 275 5.68 3.05 -7.10
C ASN A 275 6.14 3.42 -5.69
N THR A 276 6.94 4.48 -5.56
CA THR A 276 7.41 5.00 -4.26
C THR A 276 6.27 5.50 -3.35
N ASN A 277 5.05 5.59 -3.86
CA ASN A 277 3.84 5.97 -3.15
C ASN A 277 2.72 4.93 -3.33
N PHE A 278 3.06 3.64 -3.44
CA PHE A 278 2.03 2.59 -3.57
C PHE A 278 1.01 2.68 -2.41
N ALA A 279 -0.27 2.46 -2.73
CA ALA A 279 -1.29 2.21 -1.71
C ALA A 279 -1.20 0.74 -1.28
N SER A 280 -1.46 0.46 0.00
CA SER A 280 -1.46 -0.92 0.49
C SER A 280 -2.47 -1.78 -0.25
N GLU A 281 -3.62 -1.22 -0.67
CA GLU A 281 -4.63 -1.91 -1.50
C GLU A 281 -4.15 -2.31 -2.92
N ASP A 282 -3.09 -1.67 -3.44
CA ASP A 282 -2.48 -1.97 -4.74
C ASP A 282 -1.43 -3.10 -4.66
N THR A 283 -1.30 -3.77 -3.52
CA THR A 283 -0.39 -4.92 -3.34
C THR A 283 -1.18 -6.21 -3.11
N ARG A 284 -0.55 -7.38 -3.25
CA ARG A 284 -1.13 -8.63 -2.69
C ARG A 284 -0.94 -8.67 -1.18
N VAL A 285 0.27 -8.34 -0.75
CA VAL A 285 0.68 -8.32 0.64
C VAL A 285 1.54 -7.09 0.85
N SER A 286 1.33 -6.42 1.96
CA SER A 286 2.24 -5.37 2.41
C SER A 286 2.53 -5.54 3.90
N TYR A 287 3.66 -5.01 4.33
CA TYR A 287 3.92 -4.79 5.75
C TYR A 287 4.72 -3.53 5.96
N VAL A 288 4.57 -2.97 7.15
CA VAL A 288 5.11 -1.67 7.53
C VAL A 288 5.74 -1.78 8.90
N VAL A 289 6.96 -1.26 9.04
CA VAL A 289 7.63 -1.00 10.33
C VAL A 289 7.56 0.49 10.61
N ASP A 290 6.72 0.87 11.57
CA ASP A 290 6.57 2.23 12.09
C ASP A 290 7.51 2.42 13.28
N TYR A 291 8.71 2.92 12.98
CA TYR A 291 9.72 3.18 14.01
C TYR A 291 9.37 4.38 14.88
N GLU A 292 8.57 5.33 14.40
CA GLU A 292 8.23 6.53 15.19
C GLU A 292 7.30 6.20 16.36
N ASN A 293 6.33 5.30 16.14
CA ASN A 293 5.32 4.99 17.15
C ASN A 293 5.39 3.54 17.67
N GLY A 294 6.27 2.70 17.11
CA GLY A 294 6.59 1.38 17.65
C GLY A 294 5.61 0.28 17.23
N TYR A 295 5.32 0.15 15.94
CA TYR A 295 4.43 -0.90 15.43
C TYR A 295 4.98 -1.60 14.19
N VAL A 296 4.63 -2.87 14.04
CA VAL A 296 4.70 -3.59 12.77
C VAL A 296 3.29 -3.95 12.36
N ILE A 297 2.91 -3.61 11.14
CA ILE A 297 1.57 -3.84 10.59
C ILE A 297 1.73 -4.67 9.32
N ALA A 298 0.94 -5.72 9.15
CA ALA A 298 0.90 -6.52 7.93
C ALA A 298 -0.53 -6.61 7.40
N ARG A 299 -0.67 -6.54 6.08
CA ARG A 299 -1.95 -6.55 5.37
C ARG A 299 -1.87 -7.55 4.23
N GLN A 300 -2.87 -8.42 4.12
CA GLN A 300 -3.11 -9.23 2.94
C GLN A 300 -4.43 -8.80 2.30
N ASN A 301 -4.38 -8.43 1.01
CA ASN A 301 -5.57 -8.09 0.25
C ASN A 301 -6.24 -9.34 -0.36
N PRO A 302 -7.52 -9.25 -0.76
CA PRO A 302 -8.23 -10.37 -1.35
C PRO A 302 -7.61 -10.84 -2.67
N SER A 303 -7.62 -12.16 -2.90
CA SER A 303 -7.41 -12.76 -4.23
C SER A 303 -8.72 -12.71 -5.03
N VAL A 304 -8.63 -12.57 -6.35
CA VAL A 304 -9.77 -12.62 -7.27
C VAL A 304 -9.49 -13.68 -8.33
N VAL A 305 -10.36 -14.68 -8.47
CA VAL A 305 -10.26 -15.67 -9.55
C VAL A 305 -10.68 -15.02 -10.86
N SER A 306 -9.81 -15.01 -11.88
CA SER A 306 -10.02 -14.24 -13.11
C SER A 306 -11.26 -14.67 -13.89
N GLU A 307 -11.55 -15.98 -13.96
CA GLU A 307 -12.66 -16.52 -14.77
C GLU A 307 -14.03 -16.34 -14.10
N SER A 308 -14.10 -16.53 -12.77
CA SER A 308 -15.37 -16.54 -12.02
C SER A 308 -15.64 -15.20 -11.32
N GLY A 309 -14.59 -14.41 -11.07
CA GLY A 309 -14.60 -13.26 -10.19
C GLY A 309 -14.86 -13.62 -8.73
N GLU A 310 -14.66 -14.88 -8.31
CA GLU A 310 -14.75 -15.23 -6.88
C GLU A 310 -13.67 -14.49 -6.11
N VAL A 311 -14.02 -13.94 -4.95
CA VAL A 311 -13.12 -13.14 -4.11
C VAL A 311 -13.00 -13.78 -2.75
N ARG A 312 -11.77 -13.88 -2.24
CA ARG A 312 -11.50 -14.39 -0.89
C ARG A 312 -10.18 -13.85 -0.38
N THR A 313 -10.10 -13.59 0.92
CA THR A 313 -8.87 -13.13 1.56
C THR A 313 -8.20 -14.25 2.35
N GLY A 314 -6.90 -14.41 2.14
CA GLY A 314 -6.06 -15.27 2.96
C GLY A 314 -5.74 -14.62 4.30
N THR A 315 -5.28 -15.41 5.27
CA THR A 315 -4.73 -14.86 6.52
C THR A 315 -3.21 -14.92 6.43
N PRO A 316 -2.50 -13.78 6.52
CA PRO A 316 -1.05 -13.79 6.51
C PRO A 316 -0.55 -14.34 7.85
N ASP A 317 0.50 -15.16 7.82
CA ASP A 317 1.28 -15.55 9.00
C ASP A 317 2.55 -14.70 9.01
N VAL A 318 2.64 -13.82 10.00
CA VAL A 318 3.77 -12.90 10.14
C VAL A 318 4.29 -12.97 11.57
N LYS A 319 5.59 -13.18 11.70
CA LYS A 319 6.31 -13.18 12.98
C LYS A 319 7.37 -12.09 12.96
N VAL A 320 7.54 -11.44 14.11
CA VAL A 320 8.48 -10.33 14.27
C VAL A 320 9.42 -10.59 15.44
N ASN A 321 10.69 -10.22 15.24
CA ASN A 321 11.71 -10.11 16.28
C ASN A 321 12.34 -8.73 16.23
N GLN A 322 12.82 -8.23 17.37
CA GLN A 322 13.53 -6.97 17.45
C GLN A 322 14.81 -7.13 18.30
N LEU A 323 15.90 -6.54 17.82
CA LEU A 323 17.16 -6.43 18.57
C LEU A 323 17.21 -5.12 19.36
N ASP A 324 18.09 -5.06 20.36
CA ASP A 324 18.32 -3.89 21.20
C ASP A 324 18.83 -2.64 20.46
N ASP A 325 19.50 -2.83 19.31
CA ASP A 325 19.91 -1.77 18.39
C ASP A 325 18.76 -1.26 17.48
N GLY A 326 17.56 -1.82 17.66
CA GLY A 326 16.35 -1.43 16.95
C GLY A 326 16.13 -2.17 15.64
N ALA A 327 17.02 -3.06 15.21
CA ALA A 327 16.78 -3.86 14.00
C ALA A 327 15.57 -4.77 14.17
N VAL A 328 14.73 -4.83 13.13
CA VAL A 328 13.48 -5.60 13.13
C VAL A 328 13.55 -6.65 12.03
N LEU A 329 13.40 -7.91 12.41
CA LEU A 329 13.19 -9.02 11.47
C LEU A 329 11.70 -9.26 11.33
N VAL A 330 11.24 -9.31 10.08
CA VAL A 330 9.87 -9.67 9.68
C VAL A 330 9.95 -10.96 8.87
N ASP A 331 9.44 -12.03 9.44
CA ASP A 331 9.21 -13.31 8.76
C ASP A 331 7.75 -13.33 8.31
N TYR A 332 7.51 -13.40 7.00
CA TYR A 332 6.19 -13.31 6.43
C TYR A 332 5.86 -14.51 5.55
N ARG A 333 4.59 -14.90 5.59
CA ARG A 333 4.01 -15.90 4.71
C ARG A 333 2.57 -15.55 4.38
N ALA A 334 2.26 -15.52 3.09
CA ALA A 334 0.91 -15.32 2.59
C ALA A 334 0.59 -16.38 1.54
N ALA A 335 -0.37 -17.24 1.85
CA ALA A 335 -0.88 -18.22 0.91
C ALA A 335 -2.07 -17.64 0.14
N ASP A 336 -2.20 -18.06 -1.12
CA ASP A 336 -3.39 -17.78 -1.91
C ASP A 336 -4.55 -18.66 -1.39
N PRO A 337 -5.69 -18.05 -0.97
CA PRO A 337 -6.82 -18.80 -0.46
C PRO A 337 -7.59 -19.60 -1.53
N PHE A 338 -7.20 -19.47 -2.81
CA PHE A 338 -7.66 -20.29 -3.94
C PHE A 338 -6.63 -21.32 -4.42
N ALA A 339 -5.45 -21.42 -3.79
CA ALA A 339 -4.43 -22.37 -4.22
C ALA A 339 -5.00 -23.81 -4.24
N PRO A 340 -4.81 -24.58 -5.34
CA PRO A 340 -5.34 -25.93 -5.45
C PRO A 340 -4.72 -26.87 -4.41
N ALA A 341 -5.42 -27.95 -4.06
CA ALA A 341 -5.07 -28.85 -2.95
C ALA A 341 -3.59 -29.30 -2.90
N PRO A 342 -2.92 -29.72 -4.01
CA PRO A 342 -1.50 -30.05 -3.95
C PRO A 342 -0.62 -28.83 -3.63
N ALA A 343 -0.90 -27.66 -4.18
CA ALA A 343 -0.16 -26.42 -3.92
C ALA A 343 -0.35 -25.92 -2.48
N ALA A 344 -1.59 -25.90 -2.00
CA ALA A 344 -1.92 -25.53 -0.62
C ALA A 344 -1.24 -26.47 0.39
N ALA A 345 -1.15 -27.77 0.08
CA ALA A 345 -0.52 -28.77 0.95
C ALA A 345 1.02 -28.71 0.96
N THR A 346 1.65 -28.22 -0.11
CA THR A 346 3.11 -28.07 -0.19
C THR A 346 3.61 -26.73 0.36
N GLY A 347 2.69 -25.88 0.83
CA GLY A 347 3.07 -24.56 1.32
C GLY A 347 3.41 -23.57 0.20
N TRP A 348 2.78 -23.71 -0.97
CA TRP A 348 2.86 -22.75 -2.07
C TRP A 348 2.34 -21.39 -1.61
N SER A 349 3.27 -20.48 -1.32
CA SER A 349 2.96 -19.18 -0.71
C SER A 349 4.04 -18.17 -1.04
N VAL A 350 3.67 -16.90 -1.07
CA VAL A 350 4.64 -15.81 -1.03
C VAL A 350 5.24 -15.77 0.37
N ASN A 351 6.56 -15.90 0.50
CA ASN A 351 7.20 -15.98 1.81
C ASN A 351 8.64 -15.48 1.79
N GLY A 352 9.12 -15.06 2.96
CA GLY A 352 10.48 -14.62 3.12
C GLY A 352 10.74 -14.03 4.49
N GLN A 353 12.00 -13.68 4.70
CA GLN A 353 12.48 -13.00 5.89
C GLN A 353 13.17 -11.72 5.46
N THR A 354 12.79 -10.59 6.03
CA THR A 354 13.50 -9.31 5.83
C THR A 354 13.94 -8.74 7.15
N ILE A 355 15.14 -8.18 7.18
CA ILE A 355 15.73 -7.51 8.32
C ILE A 355 15.89 -6.04 7.94
N ILE A 356 15.26 -5.18 8.74
CA ILE A 356 15.33 -3.74 8.57
C ILE A 356 16.19 -3.22 9.70
N THR A 357 17.36 -2.69 9.36
CA THR A 357 18.33 -2.17 10.34
C THR A 357 18.32 -0.64 10.30
N PRO A 358 17.88 0.04 11.38
CA PRO A 358 18.00 1.49 11.53
C PRO A 358 19.44 2.02 11.33
N GLY A 359 19.57 3.22 10.78
CA GLY A 359 20.87 3.83 10.53
C GLY A 359 20.84 5.35 10.55
N ALA A 360 22.01 5.98 10.72
CA ALA A 360 22.12 7.44 10.76
C ALA A 360 21.70 8.12 9.44
N ASP A 361 21.91 7.45 8.31
CA ASP A 361 21.60 7.93 6.96
C ASP A 361 20.27 7.34 6.43
N GLY A 362 19.46 6.73 7.31
CA GLY A 362 18.29 5.94 6.95
C GLY A 362 18.49 4.44 7.21
N ALA A 363 17.41 3.69 7.11
CA ALA A 363 17.42 2.26 7.34
C ALA A 363 18.10 1.52 6.17
N GLN A 364 18.64 0.34 6.45
CA GLN A 364 19.06 -0.64 5.45
C GLN A 364 18.11 -1.84 5.49
N ILE A 365 18.00 -2.54 4.37
CA ILE A 365 17.24 -3.79 4.28
C ILE A 365 18.13 -4.92 3.74
N SER A 366 18.04 -6.06 4.40
CA SER A 366 18.55 -7.35 3.95
C SER A 366 17.45 -8.40 4.08
N GLY A 367 17.60 -9.57 3.47
CA GLY A 367 16.55 -10.58 3.49
C GLY A 367 16.80 -11.78 2.59
N ARG A 368 15.97 -12.80 2.77
CA ARG A 368 15.83 -13.93 1.86
C ARG A 368 14.36 -14.05 1.48
N VAL A 369 14.06 -13.85 0.21
CA VAL A 369 12.68 -13.66 -0.28
C VAL A 369 12.42 -14.57 -1.47
N THR A 370 11.15 -14.96 -1.67
CA THR A 370 10.75 -15.72 -2.86
C THR A 370 11.03 -14.93 -4.14
N ASP A 371 11.40 -15.60 -5.23
CA ASP A 371 11.64 -14.96 -6.55
C ASP A 371 10.34 -14.45 -7.23
N PHE A 372 9.20 -14.58 -6.55
CA PHE A 372 7.89 -14.07 -6.96
C PHE A 372 7.05 -13.76 -5.73
N PRO A 373 6.22 -12.69 -5.72
CA PRO A 373 6.01 -11.70 -6.76
C PRO A 373 7.10 -10.60 -6.71
N SER A 374 6.93 -9.47 -7.40
CA SER A 374 7.86 -8.34 -7.28
C SER A 374 7.76 -7.72 -5.89
N MET A 375 8.89 -7.24 -5.37
CA MET A 375 9.02 -6.64 -4.05
C MET A 375 9.52 -5.21 -4.16
N GLU A 376 8.91 -4.29 -3.42
CA GLU A 376 9.40 -2.92 -3.29
C GLU A 376 9.45 -2.50 -1.83
N THR A 377 10.49 -1.79 -1.42
CA THR A 377 10.65 -1.29 -0.07
C THR A 377 11.14 0.15 -0.08
N TYR A 378 10.40 1.01 0.61
CA TYR A 378 10.72 2.43 0.77
C TYR A 378 10.72 2.82 2.25
N GLN A 379 11.57 3.78 2.60
CA GLN A 379 11.54 4.45 3.89
C GLN A 379 10.98 5.87 3.71
N TYR A 380 9.97 6.20 4.48
CA TYR A 380 9.34 7.52 4.55
C TYR A 380 9.80 8.24 5.83
N MET A 381 10.70 9.20 5.66
CA MET A 381 11.28 9.97 6.76
C MET A 381 10.28 10.97 7.35
N PRO A 382 10.41 11.35 8.63
CA PRO A 382 9.52 12.34 9.25
C PRO A 382 9.52 13.72 8.57
N ASP A 383 10.59 14.08 7.87
CA ASP A 383 10.71 15.33 7.11
C ASP A 383 10.06 15.28 5.72
N GLY A 384 9.46 14.14 5.36
CA GLY A 384 8.83 13.90 4.06
C GLY A 384 9.77 13.33 3.00
N THR A 385 11.06 13.17 3.28
CA THR A 385 12.01 12.52 2.37
C THR A 385 11.65 11.04 2.20
N VAL A 386 11.83 10.52 0.98
CA VAL A 386 11.60 9.10 0.67
C VAL A 386 12.89 8.46 0.17
N ASN A 387 13.34 7.41 0.86
CA ASN A 387 14.47 6.60 0.43
C ASN A 387 13.97 5.32 -0.22
N THR A 388 14.50 4.98 -1.39
CA THR A 388 14.31 3.65 -1.97
C THR A 388 15.33 2.71 -1.35
N LEU A 389 14.87 1.74 -0.58
CA LEU A 389 15.73 0.76 0.06
C LEU A 389 15.95 -0.44 -0.85
N HIS A 390 14.88 -0.90 -1.50
CA HIS A 390 14.94 -2.08 -2.36
C HIS A 390 13.83 -2.08 -3.41
N GLN A 391 14.15 -2.59 -4.60
CA GLN A 391 13.21 -2.94 -5.66
C GLN A 391 13.73 -4.22 -6.30
N ASP A 392 12.92 -5.27 -6.22
CA ASP A 392 13.19 -6.54 -6.85
C ASP A 392 12.04 -6.92 -7.77
N ASP A 393 12.41 -7.23 -9.01
CA ASP A 393 11.49 -7.50 -10.09
C ASP A 393 11.44 -9.02 -10.27
N ALA A 394 10.24 -9.62 -10.17
CA ALA A 394 10.01 -11.04 -10.39
C ALA A 394 10.50 -11.54 -11.78
N GLY A 395 10.79 -10.63 -12.71
CA GLY A 395 11.49 -10.87 -13.97
C GLY A 395 10.61 -11.50 -15.05
N ASP A 396 9.85 -12.53 -14.70
CA ASP A 396 8.81 -13.12 -15.54
C ASP A 396 7.46 -12.46 -15.27
N HIS A 397 7.05 -11.60 -16.20
CA HIS A 397 5.75 -10.92 -16.18
C HIS A 397 4.67 -11.69 -16.95
N SER A 398 4.88 -12.98 -17.20
CA SER A 398 3.86 -13.85 -17.77
C SER A 398 2.96 -14.46 -16.71
N SER A 399 1.78 -14.95 -17.14
CA SER A 399 0.84 -15.64 -16.25
C SER A 399 1.42 -16.87 -15.55
N THR A 400 2.54 -17.44 -16.01
CA THR A 400 3.18 -18.60 -15.39
C THR A 400 4.29 -18.25 -14.40
N GLY A 401 4.56 -16.97 -14.15
CA GLY A 401 5.60 -16.49 -13.23
C GLY A 401 5.62 -17.21 -11.87
N PRO A 402 4.49 -17.37 -11.16
CA PRO A 402 4.49 -18.10 -9.90
C PRO A 402 4.98 -19.54 -10.04
N MET A 403 4.58 -20.24 -11.10
CA MET A 403 4.93 -21.65 -11.31
C MET A 403 6.44 -21.85 -11.43
N LEU A 404 7.14 -20.88 -12.01
CA LEU A 404 8.56 -20.93 -12.29
C LEU A 404 9.42 -20.40 -11.14
N ASN A 405 8.90 -19.44 -10.38
CA ASN A 405 9.73 -18.64 -9.47
C ASN A 405 9.32 -18.74 -7.99
N LEU A 406 8.04 -18.98 -7.67
CA LEU A 406 7.59 -19.03 -6.26
C LEU A 406 8.27 -20.11 -5.40
N PRO A 407 8.72 -21.27 -5.93
CA PRO A 407 9.47 -22.26 -5.16
C PRO A 407 10.90 -21.86 -4.78
N PHE A 408 11.43 -20.81 -5.40
CA PHE A 408 12.82 -20.38 -5.28
C PHE A 408 12.92 -19.09 -4.48
N HIS A 409 14.10 -18.87 -3.92
CA HIS A 409 14.43 -17.70 -3.14
C HIS A 409 15.81 -17.20 -3.51
N HIS A 410 16.02 -15.90 -3.34
CA HIS A 410 17.32 -15.26 -3.39
C HIS A 410 17.52 -14.36 -2.17
N GLU A 411 18.77 -13.95 -1.96
CA GLU A 411 19.16 -13.05 -0.89
C GLU A 411 19.28 -11.62 -1.40
N ILE A 412 18.90 -10.68 -0.54
CA ILE A 412 19.02 -9.25 -0.74
C ILE A 412 19.84 -8.67 0.41
N GLY A 413 20.67 -7.66 0.12
CA GLY A 413 21.56 -7.08 1.12
C GLY A 413 22.54 -8.09 1.71
N ASP A 414 22.94 -7.87 2.96
CA ASP A 414 23.90 -8.71 3.71
C ASP A 414 23.16 -9.67 4.65
N TYR A 415 22.30 -10.51 4.08
CA TYR A 415 21.31 -11.29 4.83
C TYR A 415 21.92 -12.22 5.87
N ASP A 416 22.94 -13.01 5.49
CA ASP A 416 23.55 -13.99 6.41
C ASP A 416 24.16 -13.30 7.64
N ASP A 417 24.95 -12.24 7.43
CA ASP A 417 25.59 -11.49 8.53
C ASP A 417 24.55 -10.80 9.42
N ASP A 418 23.46 -10.31 8.85
CA ASP A 418 22.37 -9.69 9.61
C ASP A 418 21.52 -10.72 10.36
N PHE A 419 21.24 -11.87 9.75
CA PHE A 419 20.45 -12.95 10.34
C PHE A 419 21.18 -13.63 11.50
N ASP A 420 22.50 -13.75 11.41
CA ASP A 420 23.37 -14.27 12.49
C ASP A 420 23.35 -13.42 13.77
N ARG A 421 22.80 -12.20 13.71
CA ARG A 421 22.57 -11.35 14.90
C ARG A 421 21.36 -11.79 15.71
N PHE A 422 20.43 -12.55 15.13
CA PHE A 422 19.21 -13.01 15.79
C PHE A 422 19.40 -14.39 16.44
N PRO A 423 18.71 -14.69 17.55
CA PRO A 423 18.75 -16.02 18.15
C PRO A 423 18.09 -17.04 17.21
N GLN A 424 18.87 -17.98 16.67
CA GLN A 424 18.36 -18.93 15.68
C GLN A 424 17.78 -20.18 16.33
N GLU A 425 16.67 -20.69 15.79
CA GLU A 425 16.14 -22.00 16.15
C GLU A 425 17.08 -23.10 15.66
N MET A 426 17.49 -23.97 16.57
CA MET A 426 18.42 -25.07 16.29
C MET A 426 17.71 -26.42 16.35
N TYR A 427 17.79 -27.19 15.27
CA TYR A 427 17.41 -28.60 15.27
C TYR A 427 18.55 -29.46 15.79
N VAL A 428 18.31 -30.20 16.87
CA VAL A 428 19.27 -31.17 17.41
C VAL A 428 18.96 -32.55 16.86
N SER A 429 19.86 -33.09 16.03
CA SER A 429 19.71 -34.45 15.49
C SER A 429 19.70 -35.48 16.63
N PRO A 430 18.66 -36.34 16.74
CA PRO A 430 18.58 -37.36 17.79
C PRO A 430 19.70 -38.42 17.78
N LYS A 431 20.54 -38.44 16.74
CA LYS A 431 21.57 -39.47 16.54
C LYS A 431 22.99 -39.01 16.85
N ASP A 432 23.29 -37.73 16.66
CA ASP A 432 24.68 -37.24 16.62
C ASP A 432 24.91 -36.00 17.51
N ASP A 433 23.89 -35.54 18.26
CA ASP A 433 23.90 -34.31 19.09
C ASP A 433 24.38 -33.05 18.35
N MET A 434 24.34 -33.08 17.01
CA MET A 434 24.67 -31.94 16.16
C MET A 434 23.47 -31.00 16.08
N ALA A 435 23.68 -29.75 16.50
CA ALA A 435 22.73 -28.66 16.33
C ALA A 435 22.91 -28.04 14.94
N LEU A 436 21.84 -28.02 14.14
CA LEU A 436 21.80 -27.38 12.83
C LEU A 436 20.80 -26.22 12.87
N PRO A 437 21.13 -25.04 12.31
CA PRO A 437 20.17 -23.96 12.19
C PRO A 437 19.02 -24.42 11.28
N THR A 438 17.79 -24.11 11.70
CA THR A 438 16.58 -24.43 10.94
C THR A 438 16.29 -23.40 9.85
N GLY A 439 16.90 -22.21 9.95
CA GLY A 439 16.54 -21.04 9.15
C GLY A 439 15.40 -20.20 9.76
N GLU A 440 14.95 -20.53 10.98
CA GLU A 440 13.96 -19.75 11.73
C GLU A 440 14.62 -19.04 12.93
N VAL A 441 14.02 -17.94 13.37
CA VAL A 441 14.44 -17.21 14.59
C VAL A 441 13.64 -17.69 15.78
N GLU A 442 14.33 -17.97 16.88
CA GLU A 442 13.73 -18.41 18.14
C GLU A 442 12.85 -17.33 18.73
N GLY A 443 11.62 -17.70 19.13
CA GLY A 443 10.75 -16.82 19.92
C GLY A 443 10.06 -15.70 19.15
N GLY A 444 9.99 -15.79 17.81
CA GLY A 444 9.28 -14.81 16.98
C GLY A 444 7.84 -14.56 17.44
N THR A 445 7.47 -13.28 17.57
CA THR A 445 6.14 -12.87 18.01
C THR A 445 5.19 -12.80 16.83
N SER A 446 4.20 -13.70 16.78
CA SER A 446 3.13 -13.62 15.78
C SER A 446 2.32 -12.33 15.92
N LEU A 447 1.98 -11.69 14.81
CA LEU A 447 1.10 -10.54 14.79
C LEU A 447 -0.33 -10.92 15.25
N GLY A 448 -1.02 -9.97 15.88
CA GLY A 448 -2.38 -10.11 16.39
C GLY A 448 -3.34 -9.10 15.79
N SER A 449 -4.50 -8.90 16.43
CA SER A 449 -5.51 -7.94 15.94
C SER A 449 -5.22 -6.50 16.38
N ALA A 450 -5.72 -5.53 15.62
CA ALA A 450 -5.63 -4.10 15.96
C ALA A 450 -6.19 -3.75 17.36
N ALA A 451 -7.17 -4.51 17.85
CA ALA A 451 -7.76 -4.30 19.17
C ALA A 451 -6.85 -4.78 20.32
N ASN A 452 -5.95 -5.73 20.07
CA ASN A 452 -5.05 -6.27 21.09
C ASN A 452 -3.71 -6.68 20.44
N PRO A 453 -2.85 -5.71 20.08
CA PRO A 453 -1.58 -6.01 19.46
C PRO A 453 -0.63 -6.67 20.48
N PRO A 454 -0.05 -7.83 20.18
CA PRO A 454 1.02 -8.42 21.00
C PRO A 454 2.26 -7.53 21.01
N SER A 455 3.06 -7.63 22.07
CA SER A 455 4.34 -6.93 22.20
C SER A 455 5.49 -7.86 21.87
N VAL A 456 6.34 -7.44 20.93
CA VAL A 456 7.57 -8.13 20.56
C VAL A 456 8.58 -8.01 21.70
N SER A 457 9.25 -9.11 22.02
CA SER A 457 10.35 -9.09 22.99
C SER A 457 11.63 -8.62 22.31
N VAL A 458 12.38 -7.75 22.99
CA VAL A 458 13.69 -7.30 22.52
C VAL A 458 14.74 -8.31 22.95
N SER A 459 15.48 -8.84 21.97
CA SER A 459 16.61 -9.74 22.20
C SER A 459 17.90 -8.95 22.42
N GLU A 460 18.63 -9.29 23.47
CA GLU A 460 20.00 -8.78 23.68
C GLU A 460 20.96 -9.45 22.69
N ARG A 461 21.91 -8.68 22.16
CA ARG A 461 22.94 -9.16 21.25
C ARG A 461 24.03 -10.00 21.94
#